data_AF-A0A968ZJB2-F1
#
_entry.id   AF-A0A968ZJB2-F1
#
_cell.length_a   1.000
_cell.length_b   1.000
_cell.length_c   1.000
_cell.angle_alpha   90.00
_cell.angle_beta   90.00
_cell.angle_gamma   90.00
#
_symmetry.space_group_name_H-M   'P 1'
#
loop_
_entity.id
_entity.type
_entity.pdbx_description
1 polymer ?
#
loop_
_entity_poly.entity_id
_entity_poly.type
_entity_poly.pdbx_seq_one_letter_code
_entity_poly.pdbx_strand_id
1 'polypeptide(L)'
;MKHLTAEAHSHCLICDAELLEAHEDYLIEKVVRNYRQFHLQDTILEYAVCMRCALRQRKRISAESLQAVEAYLAPHVAKLATSSLEYCLVTNEPLAELEEYQLMAYCRGSTLHPDMPKPFALGLNAMLEIGENLSASTRQEMDGFLGEHFGLPPELQKDLPARPILF
;
A
#
# COMPACT_ATOMS: atom_id res chain seq x y z
N MET A 1 3.47 17.20 -9.97
CA MET A 1 3.98 15.93 -9.42
C MET A 1 4.59 16.21 -8.06
N LYS A 2 4.03 15.68 -6.97
CA LYS A 2 4.76 15.62 -5.69
C LYS A 2 5.95 14.69 -5.94
N HIS A 3 7.16 15.20 -5.73
CA HIS A 3 8.39 14.46 -5.97
C HIS A 3 8.43 13.25 -5.02
N LEU A 4 8.79 12.08 -5.54
CA LEU A 4 9.18 10.90 -4.76
C LEU A 4 10.53 11.23 -4.10
N THR A 5 10.51 11.96 -2.98
CA THR A 5 11.70 12.32 -2.23
C THR A 5 12.01 11.26 -1.18
N ALA A 6 13.29 11.12 -0.81
CA ALA A 6 13.73 10.32 0.33
C ALA A 6 13.35 10.94 1.70
N GLU A 7 12.43 11.91 1.70
CA GLU A 7 12.00 12.63 2.89
C GLU A 7 10.82 11.90 3.53
N ALA A 8 10.74 11.93 4.86
CA ALA A 8 9.62 11.35 5.57
C ALA A 8 8.31 12.06 5.20
N HIS A 9 7.23 11.29 5.01
CA HIS A 9 5.90 11.85 4.78
C HIS A 9 5.43 12.58 6.04
N SER A 10 5.45 13.91 5.99
CA SER A 10 5.07 14.75 7.12
C SER A 10 3.59 15.07 7.21
N HIS A 11 2.82 14.85 6.13
CA HIS A 11 1.42 15.23 6.03
C HIS A 11 0.57 14.12 5.39
N CYS A 12 -0.66 13.97 5.88
CA CYS A 12 -1.65 13.07 5.30
C CYS A 12 -2.01 13.48 3.87
N LEU A 13 -1.93 12.56 2.92
CA LEU A 13 -2.28 12.81 1.51
C LEU A 13 -3.69 13.37 1.32
N ILE A 14 -4.64 12.95 2.16
CA ILE A 14 -6.08 13.24 1.98
C ILE A 14 -6.48 14.55 2.66
N CYS A 15 -6.10 14.75 3.92
CA CYS A 15 -6.58 15.87 4.72
C CYS A 15 -5.50 16.86 5.11
N ASP A 16 -4.26 16.64 4.66
CA ASP A 16 -3.10 17.51 4.92
C ASP A 16 -2.81 17.73 6.43
N ALA A 17 -3.24 16.79 7.28
CA ALA A 17 -2.91 16.83 8.70
C ALA A 17 -1.44 16.48 8.90
N GLU A 18 -0.75 17.21 9.77
CA GLU A 18 0.62 16.92 10.20
C GLU A 18 0.67 15.55 10.90
N LEU A 19 1.67 14.74 10.54
CA LEU A 19 1.80 13.33 10.98
C LEU A 19 2.92 13.10 12.00
N LEU A 20 4.05 13.80 11.87
CA LEU A 20 5.28 13.46 12.58
C LEU A 20 5.31 14.08 13.98
N GLU A 21 5.15 15.40 14.06
CA GLU A 21 5.21 16.17 15.30
C GLU A 21 3.91 16.07 16.11
N ALA A 22 2.79 15.84 15.45
CA ALA A 22 1.48 15.62 16.08
C ALA A 22 1.35 14.23 16.72
N HIS A 23 2.33 13.33 16.52
CA HIS A 23 2.27 11.92 16.92
C HIS A 23 0.99 11.21 16.44
N GLU A 24 0.51 11.56 15.24
CA GLU A 24 -0.68 10.95 14.64
C GLU A 24 -0.38 9.48 14.28
N ASP A 25 -1.38 8.61 14.39
CA ASP A 25 -1.32 7.26 13.82
C ASP A 25 -1.62 7.33 12.32
N TYR A 26 -0.75 6.74 11.51
CA TYR A 26 -0.90 6.73 10.06
C TYR A 26 -0.35 5.45 9.45
N LEU A 27 -0.72 5.22 8.19
CA LEU A 27 -0.11 4.18 7.36
C LEU A 27 0.70 4.82 6.24
N ILE A 28 1.79 4.17 5.88
CA ILE A 28 2.53 4.40 4.64
C ILE A 28 2.27 3.22 3.72
N GLU A 29 1.92 3.54 2.47
CA GLU A 29 1.89 2.59 1.37
C GLU A 29 2.93 3.02 0.33
N LYS A 30 3.74 2.05 -0.12
CA LYS A 30 4.80 2.26 -1.10
C LYS A 30 4.78 1.13 -2.12
N VAL A 31 4.71 1.45 -3.40
CA VAL A 31 4.81 0.48 -4.50
C VAL A 31 6.15 0.64 -5.18
N VAL A 32 6.83 -0.49 -5.36
CA VAL A 32 8.17 -0.57 -5.93
C VAL A 32 8.16 -1.50 -7.13
N ARG A 33 8.84 -1.10 -8.20
CA ARG A 33 9.11 -1.95 -9.37
C ARG A 33 10.61 -2.15 -9.57
N ASN A 34 10.98 -3.39 -9.85
CA ASN A 34 12.34 -3.81 -10.16
C ASN A 34 12.50 -3.97 -11.67
N TYR A 35 13.26 -3.07 -12.27
CA TYR A 35 13.69 -3.16 -13.65
C TYR A 35 14.96 -3.99 -13.77
N ARG A 36 14.81 -5.32 -13.73
CA ARG A 36 15.94 -6.28 -13.66
C ARG A 36 16.97 -6.09 -14.78
N GLN A 37 16.53 -5.81 -16.00
CA GLN A 37 17.41 -5.59 -17.15
C GLN A 37 18.36 -4.39 -16.96
N PHE A 38 17.95 -3.42 -16.14
CA PHE A 38 18.72 -2.20 -15.86
C PHE A 38 19.33 -2.19 -14.46
N HIS A 39 19.18 -3.28 -13.68
CA HIS A 39 19.58 -3.36 -12.28
C HIS A 39 19.09 -2.15 -11.46
N LEU A 40 17.88 -1.68 -11.76
CA LEU A 40 17.28 -0.49 -11.18
C LEU A 40 16.02 -0.88 -10.42
N GLN A 41 15.83 -0.24 -9.28
CA GLN A 41 14.59 -0.28 -8.51
C GLN A 41 14.02 1.14 -8.48
N ASP A 42 12.73 1.27 -8.74
CA ASP A 42 12.03 2.54 -8.70
C ASP A 42 10.79 2.47 -7.83
N THR A 43 10.47 3.58 -7.16
CA THR A 43 9.23 3.71 -6.40
C THR A 43 8.17 4.33 -7.32
N ILE A 44 7.16 3.56 -7.70
CA ILE A 44 6.10 4.04 -8.61
C ILE A 44 5.13 4.95 -7.86
N LEU A 45 4.82 4.58 -6.62
CA LEU A 45 3.81 5.24 -5.81
C LEU A 45 4.27 5.21 -4.36
N GLU A 46 4.11 6.32 -3.65
CA GLU A 46 4.36 6.36 -2.22
C GLU A 46 3.52 7.46 -1.57
N TYR A 47 2.87 7.14 -0.45
CA TYR A 47 2.08 8.10 0.29
C TYR A 47 1.84 7.70 1.74
N ALA A 48 1.49 8.68 2.56
CA ALA A 48 1.02 8.49 3.92
C ALA A 48 -0.42 8.98 4.11
N VAL A 49 -1.21 8.24 4.88
CA VAL A 49 -2.59 8.61 5.23
C VAL A 49 -2.83 8.39 6.72
N CYS A 50 -3.33 9.42 7.42
CA CYS A 50 -3.70 9.30 8.83
C CYS A 50 -4.83 8.27 9.02
N MET A 51 -4.87 7.60 10.17
CA MET A 51 -5.82 6.52 10.43
C MET A 51 -7.29 6.95 10.30
N ARG A 52 -7.60 8.23 10.59
CA ARG A 52 -8.95 8.77 10.38
C ARG A 52 -9.37 8.74 8.91
N CYS A 53 -8.45 9.09 8.02
CA CYS A 53 -8.67 9.09 6.58
C CYS A 53 -8.67 7.67 6.03
N ALA A 54 -7.74 6.81 6.48
CA ALA A 54 -7.71 5.40 6.10
C ALA A 54 -9.02 4.68 6.45
N LEU A 55 -9.51 4.83 7.68
CA LEU A 55 -10.79 4.23 8.11
C LEU A 55 -11.99 4.78 7.32
N ARG A 56 -11.94 6.04 6.87
CA ARG A 56 -12.98 6.61 6.00
C ARG A 56 -12.96 5.97 4.62
N GLN A 57 -11.78 5.76 4.04
CA GLN A 57 -11.65 5.10 2.75
C GLN A 57 -12.04 3.62 2.84
N ARG A 58 -11.64 2.91 3.91
CA ARG A 58 -12.05 1.51 4.16
C ARG A 58 -13.57 1.34 4.15
N LYS A 59 -14.34 2.31 4.65
CA LYS A 59 -15.81 2.29 4.62
C LYS A 59 -16.43 2.38 3.22
N ARG A 60 -15.66 2.77 2.21
CA ARG A 60 -16.09 2.80 0.79
C ARG A 60 -15.89 1.45 0.11
N ILE A 61 -15.07 0.58 0.69
CA ILE A 61 -14.87 -0.80 0.23
C ILE A 61 -16.14 -1.59 0.56
N SER A 62 -16.64 -2.34 -0.42
CA SER A 62 -17.82 -3.20 -0.22
C SER A 62 -17.54 -4.31 0.82
N ALA A 63 -18.58 -4.72 1.54
CA ALA A 63 -18.46 -5.75 2.57
C ALA A 63 -17.94 -7.08 1.98
N GLU A 64 -18.37 -7.46 0.77
CA GLU A 64 -17.88 -8.68 0.12
C GLU A 64 -16.38 -8.60 -0.19
N SER A 65 -15.90 -7.44 -0.65
CA SER A 65 -14.46 -7.25 -0.93
C SER A 65 -13.62 -7.28 0.34
N LEU A 66 -14.09 -6.64 1.42
CA LEU A 66 -13.40 -6.71 2.72
C LEU A 66 -13.29 -8.15 3.20
N GLN A 67 -14.39 -8.90 3.14
CA GLN A 67 -14.40 -10.31 3.54
C GLN A 67 -13.47 -11.15 2.67
N ALA A 68 -13.43 -10.91 1.36
CA ALA A 68 -12.56 -11.66 0.45
C ALA A 68 -11.07 -11.39 0.72
N VAL A 69 -10.69 -10.12 0.92
CA VAL A 69 -9.32 -9.72 1.30
C VAL A 69 -8.93 -10.33 2.65
N GLU A 70 -9.81 -10.24 3.66
CA GLU A 70 -9.58 -10.81 4.98
C GLU A 70 -9.42 -12.33 4.93
N ALA A 71 -10.26 -13.02 4.15
CA ALA A 71 -10.16 -14.47 3.97
C ALA A 71 -8.86 -14.87 3.27
N TYR A 72 -8.41 -14.11 2.28
CA TYR A 72 -7.16 -14.34 1.56
C TYR A 72 -5.94 -14.16 2.47
N LEU A 73 -5.92 -13.12 3.30
CA LEU A 73 -4.80 -12.81 4.19
C LEU A 73 -4.80 -13.60 5.49
N ALA A 74 -5.95 -14.13 5.94
CA ALA A 74 -6.11 -14.84 7.21
C ALA A 74 -5.03 -15.93 7.47
N PRO A 75 -4.67 -16.80 6.49
CA PRO A 75 -3.63 -17.81 6.69
C PRO A 75 -2.23 -17.23 6.95
N HIS A 76 -2.02 -15.96 6.59
CA HIS A 76 -0.72 -15.28 6.65
C HIS A 76 -0.61 -14.31 7.83
N VAL A 77 -1.69 -14.03 8.55
CA VAL A 77 -1.72 -13.06 9.66
C VAL A 77 -0.66 -13.36 10.72
N ALA A 78 -0.44 -14.64 11.06
CA ALA A 78 0.58 -15.01 12.04
C ALA A 78 2.01 -14.62 11.60
N LYS A 79 2.27 -14.57 10.28
CA LYS A 79 3.57 -14.17 9.73
C LYS A 79 3.85 -12.68 9.86
N LEU A 80 2.82 -11.84 10.09
CA LEU A 80 2.99 -10.40 10.30
C LEU A 80 3.84 -10.07 11.53
N ALA A 81 3.84 -10.92 12.56
CA ALA A 81 4.67 -10.71 13.75
C ALA A 81 6.19 -10.87 13.45
N THR A 82 6.51 -11.60 12.39
CA THR A 82 7.88 -11.92 11.98
C THR A 82 8.18 -11.45 10.56
N SER A 83 7.35 -10.59 9.98
CA SER A 83 7.54 -10.11 8.62
C SER A 83 8.84 -9.33 8.50
N SER A 84 9.46 -9.43 7.33
CA SER A 84 10.57 -8.60 6.91
C SER A 84 10.21 -7.94 5.58
N LEU A 85 10.89 -6.85 5.26
CA LEU A 85 10.78 -6.19 3.96
C LEU A 85 11.74 -6.80 2.92
N GLU A 86 12.09 -8.07 3.09
CA GLU A 86 12.94 -8.84 2.17
C GLU A 86 12.16 -9.89 1.38
N TYR A 87 11.00 -10.30 1.89
CA TYR A 87 10.16 -11.36 1.29
C TYR A 87 8.69 -10.94 1.22
N CYS A 88 7.99 -11.46 0.21
CA CYS A 88 6.53 -11.35 0.13
C CYS A 88 5.86 -12.11 1.29
N LEU A 89 4.91 -11.48 1.98
CA LEU A 89 4.17 -12.07 3.11
C LEU A 89 3.41 -13.35 2.71
N VAL A 90 2.88 -13.36 1.50
CA VAL A 90 2.02 -14.43 0.98
C VAL A 90 2.85 -15.56 0.39
N THR A 91 3.65 -15.26 -0.63
CA THR A 91 4.39 -16.26 -1.42
C THR A 91 5.74 -16.63 -0.81
N ASN A 92 6.27 -15.81 0.11
CA ASN A 92 7.63 -15.94 0.66
C ASN A 92 8.75 -15.86 -0.41
N GLU A 93 8.44 -15.31 -1.58
CA GLU A 93 9.43 -15.03 -2.61
C GLU A 93 10.27 -13.80 -2.23
N PRO A 94 11.59 -13.79 -2.52
CA PRO A 94 12.43 -12.62 -2.26
C PRO A 94 11.95 -11.41 -3.07
N LEU A 95 11.81 -10.24 -2.44
CA LEU A 95 11.32 -9.04 -3.12
C LEU A 95 12.24 -8.56 -4.26
N ALA A 96 13.55 -8.79 -4.13
CA ALA A 96 14.52 -8.51 -5.19
C ALA A 96 14.28 -9.34 -6.47
N GLU A 97 13.59 -10.47 -6.33
CA GLU A 97 13.22 -11.39 -7.41
C GLU A 97 11.76 -11.22 -7.84
N LEU A 98 11.10 -10.13 -7.46
CA LEU A 98 9.77 -9.78 -7.96
C LEU A 98 9.87 -8.65 -8.98
N GLU A 99 8.97 -8.63 -9.96
CA GLU A 99 8.86 -7.49 -10.88
C GLU A 99 8.33 -6.25 -10.16
N GLU A 100 7.31 -6.43 -9.31
CA GLU A 100 6.68 -5.37 -8.56
C GLU A 100 6.20 -5.90 -7.20
N TYR A 101 6.21 -5.02 -6.20
CA TYR A 101 5.68 -5.31 -4.87
C TYR A 101 5.22 -4.04 -4.17
N GLN A 102 4.24 -4.19 -3.27
CA GLN A 102 3.74 -3.15 -2.39
C GLN A 102 4.22 -3.38 -0.97
N LEU A 103 4.59 -2.31 -0.29
CA LEU A 103 5.00 -2.27 1.10
C LEU A 103 3.96 -1.50 1.91
N MET A 104 3.68 -2.00 3.10
CA MET A 104 2.75 -1.41 4.05
C MET A 104 3.45 -1.25 5.40
N ALA A 105 3.32 -0.08 6.03
CA ALA A 105 3.82 0.17 7.37
C ALA A 105 2.83 1.01 8.17
N TYR A 106 2.65 0.67 9.44
CA TYR A 106 1.92 1.49 10.41
C TYR A 106 2.92 2.30 11.23
N CYS A 107 2.64 3.58 11.38
CA CYS A 107 3.54 4.57 11.97
C CYS A 107 2.80 5.41 13.02
N ARG A 108 3.58 5.91 13.99
CA ARG A 108 3.17 6.93 14.96
C ARG A 108 4.28 7.96 15.07
N GLY A 109 3.98 9.20 14.70
CA GLY A 109 5.01 10.24 14.57
C GLY A 109 6.13 9.81 13.62
N SER A 110 7.39 9.96 14.06
CA SER A 110 8.58 9.58 13.28
C SER A 110 9.01 8.11 13.42
N THR A 111 8.16 7.24 14.00
CA THR A 111 8.51 5.85 14.31
C THR A 111 7.47 4.86 13.80
N LEU A 112 7.86 3.59 13.65
CA LEU A 112 6.90 2.51 13.45
C LEU A 112 6.00 2.37 14.69
N HIS A 113 4.73 2.10 14.45
CA HIS A 113 3.76 1.98 15.54
C HIS A 113 3.99 0.67 16.31
N PRO A 114 4.26 0.70 17.64
CA PRO A 114 4.69 -0.47 18.40
C PRO A 114 3.60 -1.54 18.57
N ASP A 115 2.33 -1.15 18.65
CA ASP A 115 1.20 -2.08 18.83
C ASP A 115 0.54 -2.54 17.53
N MET A 116 1.09 -2.14 16.37
CA MET A 116 0.55 -2.52 15.06
C MET A 116 1.42 -3.62 14.43
N PRO A 117 0.89 -4.36 13.43
CA PRO A 117 1.67 -5.32 12.68
C PRO A 117 2.97 -4.72 12.16
N LYS A 118 4.04 -5.53 12.13
CA LYS A 118 5.31 -5.09 11.52
C LYS A 118 5.09 -4.75 10.04
N PRO A 119 5.95 -3.88 9.49
CA PRO A 119 5.94 -3.63 8.05
C PRO A 119 6.02 -4.95 7.26
N PHE A 120 5.27 -5.03 6.17
CA PHE A 120 5.20 -6.21 5.33
C PHE A 120 5.10 -5.82 3.86
N ALA A 121 5.34 -6.81 2.99
CA ALA A 121 5.29 -6.65 1.56
C ALA A 121 4.33 -7.65 0.90
N LEU A 122 3.67 -7.26 -0.18
CA LEU A 122 2.90 -8.12 -1.06
C LEU A 122 3.47 -8.04 -2.47
N GLY A 123 3.83 -9.19 -3.03
CA GLY A 123 4.27 -9.28 -4.42
C GLY A 123 3.14 -9.11 -5.42
N LEU A 124 3.47 -8.75 -6.65
CA LEU A 124 2.52 -8.55 -7.76
C LEU A 124 1.47 -9.65 -7.89
N ASN A 125 1.88 -10.92 -7.84
CA ASN A 125 0.95 -12.04 -7.97
C ASN A 125 -0.09 -12.07 -6.83
N ALA A 126 0.35 -11.84 -5.59
CA ALA A 126 -0.57 -11.78 -4.45
C ALA A 126 -1.53 -10.60 -4.56
N MET A 127 -1.05 -9.46 -5.06
CA MET A 127 -1.89 -8.29 -5.30
C MET A 127 -2.94 -8.57 -6.39
N LEU A 128 -2.55 -9.17 -7.52
CA LEU A 128 -3.46 -9.59 -8.59
C LEU A 128 -4.56 -10.54 -8.08
N GLU A 129 -4.18 -11.58 -7.32
CA GLU A 129 -5.13 -12.52 -6.71
C GLU A 129 -6.12 -11.82 -5.77
N ILE A 130 -5.65 -10.86 -4.97
CA ILE A 130 -6.55 -10.03 -4.15
C ILE A 130 -7.48 -9.22 -5.06
N GLY A 131 -6.94 -8.58 -6.11
CA GLY A 131 -7.66 -7.72 -7.04
C GLY A 131 -8.79 -8.43 -7.82
N GLU A 132 -8.60 -9.70 -8.17
CA GLU A 132 -9.61 -10.54 -8.81
C GLU A 132 -10.83 -10.76 -7.92
N ASN A 133 -10.62 -10.86 -6.61
CA ASN A 133 -11.66 -11.09 -5.62
C ASN A 133 -12.41 -9.81 -5.20
N LEU A 134 -12.00 -8.63 -5.69
CA LEU A 134 -12.69 -7.38 -5.40
C LEU A 134 -14.00 -7.27 -6.21
N SER A 135 -14.96 -6.54 -5.67
CA SER A 135 -16.18 -6.19 -6.41
C SER A 135 -15.91 -5.07 -7.42
N ALA A 136 -16.82 -4.90 -8.39
CA ALA A 136 -16.71 -3.81 -9.36
C ALA A 136 -16.74 -2.43 -8.69
N SER A 137 -17.59 -2.24 -7.66
CA SER A 137 -17.66 -0.97 -6.92
C SER A 137 -16.37 -0.69 -6.16
N THR A 138 -15.79 -1.67 -5.44
CA THR A 138 -14.51 -1.49 -4.76
C THR A 138 -13.39 -1.07 -5.72
N ARG A 139 -13.32 -1.72 -6.88
CA ARG A 139 -12.33 -1.36 -7.93
C ARG A 139 -12.51 0.07 -8.40
N GLN A 140 -13.75 0.51 -8.60
CA GLN A 140 -14.06 1.89 -8.98
C GLN A 140 -13.66 2.89 -7.88
N GLU A 141 -13.87 2.57 -6.61
CA GLU A 141 -13.45 3.42 -5.49
C GLU A 141 -11.91 3.58 -5.44
N MET A 142 -11.17 2.49 -5.67
CA MET A 142 -9.70 2.51 -5.77
C MET A 142 -9.22 3.36 -6.96
N ASP A 143 -9.83 3.20 -8.13
CA ASP A 143 -9.51 4.00 -9.31
C ASP A 143 -9.81 5.48 -9.08
N GLY A 144 -10.92 5.78 -8.41
CA GLY A 144 -11.29 7.13 -8.00
C GLY A 144 -10.25 7.76 -7.09
N PHE A 145 -9.75 7.02 -6.10
CA PHE A 145 -8.69 7.49 -5.19
C PHE A 145 -7.40 7.84 -5.95
N LEU A 146 -6.95 6.96 -6.85
CA LEU A 146 -5.75 7.21 -7.66
C LEU A 146 -5.92 8.43 -8.56
N GLY A 147 -7.08 8.56 -9.21
CA GLY A 147 -7.42 9.70 -10.05
C GLY A 147 -7.45 11.03 -9.26
N GLU A 148 -8.07 11.03 -8.08
CA GLU A 148 -8.23 12.20 -7.23
C GLU A 148 -6.90 12.71 -6.67
N HIS A 149 -6.03 11.81 -6.20
CA HIS A 149 -4.85 12.21 -5.43
C HIS A 149 -3.53 12.19 -6.20
N PHE A 150 -3.44 11.41 -7.29
CA PHE A 150 -2.21 11.29 -8.06
C PHE A 150 -2.32 11.86 -9.48
N GLY A 151 -3.53 12.10 -9.98
CA GLY A 151 -3.76 12.82 -11.23
C GLY A 151 -2.91 12.31 -12.39
N LEU A 152 -2.77 10.98 -12.49
CA LEU A 152 -1.77 10.38 -13.37
C LEU A 152 -2.10 10.65 -14.83
N PRO A 153 -1.13 11.17 -15.62
CA PRO A 153 -1.24 11.24 -17.06
C PRO A 153 -1.68 9.89 -17.66
N PRO A 154 -2.52 9.86 -18.71
CA PRO A 154 -2.99 8.61 -19.33
C PRO A 154 -1.88 7.62 -19.71
N GLU A 155 -0.68 8.12 -19.98
CA GLU A 155 0.51 7.31 -20.30
C GLU A 155 1.01 6.53 -19.09
N LEU A 156 0.92 7.09 -17.88
CA LEU A 156 1.36 6.50 -16.62
C LEU A 156 0.27 5.67 -15.93
N GLN A 157 -0.98 5.73 -16.42
CA GLN A 157 -2.07 4.88 -15.91
C GLN A 157 -1.85 3.40 -16.23
N LYS A 158 -1.03 3.08 -17.23
CA LYS A 158 -0.64 1.71 -17.62
C LYS A 158 0.39 1.10 -16.66
N ASP A 159 1.09 1.97 -15.94
CA ASP A 159 2.11 1.63 -14.94
C ASP A 159 1.57 1.65 -13.52
N LEU A 160 0.26 1.86 -13.35
CA LEU A 160 -0.40 1.80 -12.06
C LEU A 160 -0.19 0.43 -11.42
N PRO A 161 0.00 0.38 -10.08
CA PRO A 161 0.18 -0.88 -9.37
C PRO A 161 -0.96 -1.81 -9.69
N ALA A 162 -0.68 -3.11 -9.87
CA ALA A 162 -1.75 -4.09 -9.96
C ALA A 162 -2.31 -4.35 -8.56
N ARG A 163 -3.11 -3.38 -8.06
CA ARG A 163 -4.02 -3.34 -6.90
C ARG A 163 -3.75 -4.35 -5.77
N PRO A 164 -3.60 -3.92 -4.51
CA PRO A 164 -4.65 -3.11 -3.87
C PRO A 164 -4.12 -1.97 -2.97
N ILE A 165 -4.82 -0.83 -3.04
CA ILE A 165 -4.80 0.13 -1.93
C ILE A 165 -5.49 -0.51 -0.72
N LEU A 166 -4.70 -0.92 0.27
CA LEU A 166 -5.19 -1.62 1.46
C LEU A 166 -5.38 -0.61 2.59
N PHE A 167 -6.61 -0.08 2.72
CA PHE A 167 -7.06 0.63 3.91
C PHE A 167 -7.69 -0.32 4.94
#